data_AF-A0A3A9EIL4-F1
#
_entry.id   AF-A0A3A9EIL4-F1
#
_cell.length_a   1.000
_cell.length_b   1.000
_cell.length_c   1.000
_cell.angle_alpha   90.00
_cell.angle_beta   90.00
_cell.angle_gamma   90.00
#
_symmetry.space_group_name_H-M   'P 1'
#
loop_
_entity.id
_entity.type
_entity.pdbx_description
1 polymer ?
#
loop_
_entity_poly.entity_id
_entity_poly.type
_entity_poly.pdbx_seq_one_letter_code
_entity_poly.pdbx_strand_id
1 'polypeptide(L)'
;MEHNANRGYKDSVFNMYMTSNPAYLIESYNAIQDENYDLNTPIEINTLNDVLYKGKVNDLSFSLDNRYIVLYEHQATINKNMPVRVLLYLGRLLEKLLDRKSLYREKQIPLMTPEFIVLYNGQKPYPDISYMRLSDAFISQPHKNEEEPVPSVELVVKVINIGYGHNKPILEKSKPLQDYSIFTYKVQEYKDSGLQLQEAIQRAVIYCRENNIMQPFLTEHASEVENMLLTEWKLEDAIQIAQEEAREEETFNIAKKLLAKKFPLNDIVDVTGLTVEQIQRL
;
A
#
# COMPACT_ATOMS: atom_id res chain seq x y z
N MET A 1 -11.18 17.11 -27.36
CA MET A 1 -10.98 15.67 -27.09
C MET A 1 -11.47 15.44 -25.68
N GLU A 2 -12.52 14.64 -25.52
CA GLU A 2 -13.19 14.40 -24.25
C GLU A 2 -12.23 13.70 -23.28
N HIS A 3 -11.90 14.37 -22.17
CA HIS A 3 -11.28 13.74 -21.02
C HIS A 3 -12.31 12.81 -20.38
N ASN A 4 -12.21 11.52 -20.67
CA ASN A 4 -12.97 10.50 -19.95
C ASN A 4 -12.55 10.52 -18.47
N ALA A 5 -13.36 11.20 -17.65
CA ALA A 5 -13.29 11.28 -16.20
C ALA A 5 -13.76 9.96 -15.55
N ASN A 6 -13.13 8.85 -15.95
CA ASN A 6 -13.45 7.51 -15.47
C ASN A 6 -12.18 6.69 -15.16
N ARG A 7 -11.10 7.35 -14.71
CA ARG A 7 -10.06 6.67 -13.93
C ARG A 7 -10.69 6.34 -12.58
N GLY A 8 -11.27 5.14 -12.50
CA GLY A 8 -11.90 4.65 -11.28
C GLY A 8 -10.91 4.70 -10.11
N TYR A 9 -11.44 5.12 -8.95
CA TYR A 9 -10.97 5.17 -7.56
C TYR A 9 -10.05 4.03 -7.05
N LYS A 10 -9.09 3.55 -7.85
CA LYS A 10 -8.29 2.35 -7.56
C LYS A 10 -6.89 2.67 -7.07
N ASP A 11 -6.32 3.83 -7.37
CA ASP A 11 -4.98 4.16 -6.92
C ASP A 11 -4.99 4.92 -5.59
N SER A 12 -3.94 4.75 -4.79
CA SER A 12 -3.69 5.59 -3.62
C SER A 12 -2.91 6.86 -4.00
N VAL A 13 -3.04 7.93 -3.22
CA VAL A 13 -2.21 9.14 -3.41
C VAL A 13 -0.72 8.81 -3.38
N PHE A 14 -0.32 7.87 -2.53
CA PHE A 14 1.06 7.39 -2.46
C PHE A 14 1.52 6.82 -3.81
N ASN A 15 0.76 5.85 -4.36
CA ASN A 15 1.10 5.21 -5.63
C ASN A 15 1.14 6.24 -6.78
N MET A 16 0.14 7.11 -6.83
CA MET A 16 0.05 8.14 -7.85
C MET A 16 1.23 9.12 -7.78
N TYR A 17 1.65 9.48 -6.56
CA TYR A 17 2.83 10.32 -6.36
C TYR A 17 4.13 9.60 -6.74
N MET A 18 4.37 8.39 -6.23
CA MET A 18 5.61 7.65 -6.47
C MET A 18 5.79 7.24 -7.93
N THR A 19 4.70 7.05 -8.68
CA THR A 19 4.75 6.71 -10.11
C THR A 19 4.69 7.92 -11.03
N SER A 20 4.47 9.14 -10.50
CA SER A 20 4.49 10.38 -11.28
C SER A 20 5.86 10.69 -11.89
N ASN A 21 6.94 10.20 -11.27
CA ASN A 21 8.30 10.27 -11.77
C ASN A 21 9.04 8.95 -11.44
N PRO A 22 9.49 8.18 -12.45
CA PRO A 22 10.25 6.94 -12.26
C PRO A 22 11.44 7.08 -11.29
N ALA A 23 12.11 8.24 -11.26
CA ALA A 23 13.23 8.49 -10.37
C ALA A 23 12.85 8.38 -8.89
N TYR A 24 11.60 8.64 -8.52
CA TYR A 24 11.15 8.55 -7.12
C TYR A 24 11.18 7.12 -6.58
N LEU A 25 10.90 6.13 -7.43
CA LEU A 25 10.99 4.72 -7.03
C LEU A 25 12.43 4.29 -6.79
N ILE A 26 13.36 4.75 -7.63
CA ILE A 26 14.79 4.45 -7.47
C ILE A 26 15.37 5.19 -6.26
N GLU A 27 15.05 6.47 -6.09
CA GLU A 27 15.52 7.27 -4.96
C GLU A 27 15.02 6.72 -3.63
N SER A 28 13.74 6.33 -3.54
CA SER A 28 13.20 5.67 -2.35
C SER A 28 13.83 4.31 -2.10
N TYR A 29 14.05 3.50 -3.16
CA TYR A 29 14.72 2.20 -3.04
C TYR A 29 16.15 2.33 -2.51
N ASN A 30 16.94 3.24 -3.10
CA ASN A 30 18.28 3.56 -2.66
C ASN A 30 18.31 3.95 -1.17
N ALA A 31 17.41 4.83 -0.75
CA ALA A 31 17.33 5.24 0.65
C ALA A 31 16.94 4.09 1.60
N ILE A 32 16.04 3.21 1.18
CA ILE A 32 15.54 2.10 2.00
C ILE A 32 16.56 0.97 2.14
N GLN A 33 17.26 0.63 1.07
CA GLN A 33 18.22 -0.48 1.02
C GLN A 33 19.68 -0.05 1.21
N ASP A 34 19.93 1.26 1.36
CA ASP A 34 21.27 1.85 1.41
C ASP A 34 22.10 1.53 0.15
N GLU A 35 21.42 1.62 -1.00
CA GLU A 35 21.97 1.40 -2.33
C GLU A 35 22.20 2.73 -3.07
N ASN A 36 22.86 2.67 -4.23
CA ASN A 36 23.18 3.86 -5.03
C ASN A 36 23.00 3.62 -6.53
N TYR A 37 21.82 3.12 -6.93
CA TYR A 37 21.42 3.02 -8.34
C TYR A 37 21.31 4.40 -8.98
N ASP A 38 21.72 4.51 -10.25
CA ASP A 38 21.50 5.72 -11.06
C ASP A 38 20.00 5.96 -11.22
N LEU A 39 19.54 7.21 -11.15
CA LEU A 39 18.11 7.56 -11.25
C LEU A 39 17.51 7.26 -12.64
N ASN A 40 18.33 6.96 -13.64
CA ASN A 40 17.91 6.48 -14.96
C ASN A 40 17.97 4.96 -15.09
N THR A 41 18.27 4.23 -14.01
CA THR A 41 18.26 2.76 -14.02
C THR A 41 16.89 2.28 -14.52
N PRO A 42 16.85 1.32 -15.47
CA PRO A 42 15.58 0.82 -15.98
C PRO A 42 14.69 0.25 -14.87
N ILE A 43 13.46 0.73 -14.82
CA ILE A 43 12.38 0.17 -14.01
C ILE A 43 11.21 -0.24 -14.90
N GLU A 44 10.56 -1.35 -14.58
CA GLU A 44 9.31 -1.77 -15.20
C GLU A 44 8.23 -1.92 -14.14
N ILE A 45 7.23 -1.03 -14.15
CA ILE A 45 6.07 -1.15 -13.27
C ILE A 45 5.27 -2.36 -13.70
N ASN A 46 5.17 -3.36 -12.83
CA ASN A 46 4.53 -4.64 -13.09
C ASN A 46 3.36 -4.93 -12.14
N THR A 47 2.86 -3.90 -11.45
CA THR A 47 1.67 -3.91 -10.58
C THR A 47 0.51 -4.69 -11.21
N LEU A 48 -0.07 -5.58 -10.41
CA LEU A 48 -1.15 -6.47 -10.79
C LEU A 48 -2.52 -5.81 -10.52
N ASN A 49 -3.20 -5.40 -11.57
CA ASN A 49 -4.56 -4.85 -11.46
C ASN A 49 -5.60 -5.94 -11.19
N ASP A 50 -6.46 -5.74 -10.20
CA ASP A 50 -7.62 -6.61 -9.88
C ASP A 50 -7.28 -8.08 -9.58
N VAL A 51 -6.06 -8.35 -9.12
CA VAL A 51 -5.62 -9.74 -8.96
C VAL A 51 -6.11 -10.32 -7.64
N LEU A 52 -5.73 -9.80 -6.48
CA LEU A 52 -6.11 -10.39 -5.17
C LEU A 52 -7.47 -9.94 -4.64
N TYR A 53 -7.76 -8.65 -4.73
CA TYR A 53 -8.99 -8.03 -4.27
C TYR A 53 -9.46 -7.09 -5.37
N LYS A 54 -10.76 -7.12 -5.70
CA LYS A 54 -11.37 -6.17 -6.64
C LYS A 54 -11.65 -4.86 -5.88
N GLY A 55 -10.56 -4.18 -5.50
CA GLY A 55 -10.57 -3.07 -4.56
C GLY A 55 -9.45 -2.07 -4.77
N LYS A 56 -9.27 -1.17 -3.80
CA LYS A 56 -8.21 -0.16 -3.79
C LYS A 56 -6.81 -0.78 -3.81
N VAL A 57 -5.98 -0.31 -4.73
CA VAL A 57 -4.59 -0.73 -4.95
C VAL A 57 -3.69 0.23 -4.17
N ASN A 58 -3.26 -0.21 -2.98
CA ASN A 58 -2.18 0.43 -2.24
C ASN A 58 -0.82 -0.23 -2.50
N ASP A 59 -0.82 -1.35 -3.22
CA ASP A 59 0.39 -2.05 -3.63
C ASP A 59 0.97 -1.43 -4.91
N LEU A 60 2.29 -1.38 -4.98
CA LEU A 60 3.05 -0.93 -6.13
C LEU A 60 4.17 -1.92 -6.35
N SER A 61 4.16 -2.58 -7.51
CA SER A 61 5.16 -3.56 -7.88
C SER A 61 5.96 -3.06 -9.07
N PHE A 62 7.28 -3.17 -8.99
CA PHE A 62 8.17 -2.86 -10.10
C PHE A 62 9.39 -3.78 -10.12
N SER A 63 9.97 -4.01 -11.30
CA SER A 63 11.28 -4.61 -11.43
C SER A 63 12.38 -3.54 -11.48
N LEU A 64 13.55 -3.86 -10.92
CA LEU A 64 14.73 -2.99 -10.92
C LEU A 64 15.92 -3.73 -11.54
N ASP A 65 16.48 -3.17 -12.62
CA ASP A 65 17.66 -3.68 -13.33
C ASP A 65 17.58 -5.19 -13.68
N ASN A 66 16.38 -5.72 -13.92
CA ASN A 66 16.13 -7.17 -14.14
C ASN A 66 16.70 -8.10 -13.04
N ARG A 67 16.98 -7.56 -11.84
CA ARG A 67 17.56 -8.30 -10.71
C ARG A 67 16.59 -8.45 -9.57
N TYR A 68 15.79 -7.41 -9.31
CA TYR A 68 14.87 -7.38 -8.18
C TYR A 68 13.43 -7.20 -8.65
N ILE A 69 12.51 -7.80 -7.91
CA ILE A 69 11.08 -7.45 -7.93
C ILE A 69 10.80 -6.79 -6.59
N VAL A 70 10.40 -5.53 -6.60
CA VAL A 70 10.13 -4.75 -5.40
C VAL A 70 8.63 -4.54 -5.30
N LEU A 71 8.06 -4.84 -4.14
CA LEU A 71 6.66 -4.55 -3.82
C LEU A 71 6.61 -3.59 -2.64
N TYR A 72 6.09 -2.40 -2.90
CA TYR A 72 5.73 -1.42 -1.89
C TYR A 72 4.24 -1.54 -1.56
N GLU A 73 3.89 -1.50 -0.28
CA GLU A 73 2.52 -1.28 0.15
C GLU A 73 2.48 -0.15 1.18
N HIS A 74 1.66 0.87 0.90
CA HIS A 74 1.42 1.96 1.85
C HIS A 74 0.30 1.58 2.84
N GLN A 75 0.52 1.84 4.13
CA GLN A 75 -0.45 1.53 5.20
C GLN A 75 -0.54 2.63 6.25
N ALA A 76 -1.76 3.12 6.49
CA ALA A 76 -2.11 3.94 7.66
C ALA A 76 -2.44 3.07 8.90
N THR A 77 -2.78 1.80 8.70
CA THR A 77 -2.98 0.82 9.77
C THR A 77 -2.26 -0.48 9.41
N ILE A 78 -1.45 -0.99 10.33
CA ILE A 78 -0.69 -2.22 10.12
C ILE A 78 -1.61 -3.42 9.95
N ASN A 79 -1.43 -4.14 8.85
CA ASN A 79 -2.05 -5.44 8.62
C ASN A 79 -1.06 -6.58 8.93
N LYS A 80 -1.30 -7.36 9.98
CA LYS A 80 -0.42 -8.49 10.35
C LYS A 80 -0.46 -9.65 9.35
N ASN A 81 -1.46 -9.71 8.47
CA ASN A 81 -1.59 -10.74 7.45
C ASN A 81 -0.83 -10.40 6.16
N MET A 82 0.00 -9.34 6.17
CA MET A 82 0.78 -8.93 5.00
C MET A 82 1.67 -10.03 4.41
N PRO A 83 2.41 -10.83 5.20
CA PRO A 83 3.19 -11.93 4.61
C PRO A 83 2.36 -12.91 3.79
N VAL A 84 1.12 -13.19 4.22
CA VAL A 84 0.18 -14.06 3.48
C VAL A 84 -0.28 -13.39 2.19
N ARG A 85 -0.72 -12.13 2.27
CA ARG A 85 -1.17 -11.35 1.10
C ARG A 85 -0.07 -11.27 0.04
N VAL A 86 1.16 -10.98 0.46
CA VAL A 86 2.32 -10.86 -0.41
C VAL A 86 2.69 -12.21 -1.04
N LEU A 87 2.62 -13.32 -0.30
CA LEU A 87 2.84 -14.66 -0.87
C LEU A 87 1.89 -14.94 -2.03
N LEU A 88 0.60 -14.64 -1.86
CA LEU A 88 -0.40 -14.81 -2.91
C LEU A 88 -0.10 -13.90 -4.11
N TYR A 89 0.32 -12.66 -3.85
CA TYR A 89 0.70 -11.71 -4.91
C TYR A 89 1.90 -12.22 -5.71
N LEU A 90 2.97 -12.63 -5.02
CA LEU A 90 4.19 -13.12 -5.63
C LEU A 90 3.90 -14.30 -6.56
N GLY A 91 3.06 -15.26 -6.14
CA GLY A 91 2.69 -16.40 -6.97
C GLY A 91 2.08 -15.98 -8.31
N ARG A 92 1.14 -15.02 -8.30
CA ARG A 92 0.50 -14.49 -9.52
C ARG A 92 1.44 -13.63 -10.34
N LEU A 93 2.33 -12.88 -9.70
CA LEU A 93 3.34 -12.09 -10.40
C LEU A 93 4.33 -12.99 -11.13
N LEU A 94 4.80 -14.06 -10.48
CA LEU A 94 5.65 -15.06 -11.12
C LEU A 94 4.93 -15.79 -12.25
N GLU A 95 3.64 -16.12 -12.12
CA GLU A 95 2.85 -16.71 -13.22
C GLU A 95 2.81 -15.79 -14.44
N LYS A 96 2.69 -14.47 -14.23
CA LYS A 96 2.70 -13.47 -15.31
C LYS A 96 4.08 -13.32 -15.96
N LEU A 97 5.15 -13.34 -15.17
CA LEU A 97 6.51 -13.06 -15.63
C LEU A 97 7.21 -14.28 -16.25
N LEU A 98 6.85 -15.49 -15.85
CA LEU A 98 7.52 -16.72 -16.27
C LEU A 98 6.80 -17.40 -17.42
N ASP A 99 7.56 -17.92 -18.38
CA ASP A 99 7.03 -18.82 -19.40
C ASP A 99 6.65 -20.17 -18.78
N ARG A 100 5.38 -20.58 -18.92
CA ARG A 100 4.85 -21.83 -18.37
C ARG A 100 5.67 -23.06 -18.77
N LYS A 101 6.23 -23.10 -19.99
CA LYS A 101 7.07 -24.23 -20.42
C LYS A 101 8.39 -24.30 -19.65
N SER A 102 8.88 -23.16 -19.18
CA SER A 102 10.13 -23.07 -18.44
C SER A 102 10.04 -23.72 -17.06
N LEU A 103 8.84 -23.81 -16.46
CA LEU A 103 8.59 -24.50 -15.20
C LEU A 103 8.76 -26.03 -15.27
N TYR A 104 8.74 -26.61 -16.48
CA TYR A 104 8.91 -28.06 -16.70
C TYR A 104 10.35 -28.43 -17.11
N ARG A 105 11.28 -27.47 -17.06
CA ARG A 105 12.69 -27.72 -17.39
C ARG A 105 13.39 -28.34 -16.19
N GLU A 106 14.29 -29.29 -16.46
CA GLU A 106 15.20 -29.84 -15.44
C GLU A 106 16.18 -28.78 -14.93
N LYS A 107 16.63 -27.88 -15.81
CA LYS A 107 17.55 -26.80 -15.44
C LYS A 107 16.81 -25.71 -14.68
N GLN A 108 17.39 -25.29 -13.56
CA GLN A 108 16.91 -24.16 -12.75
C GLN A 108 16.72 -22.89 -13.59
N ILE A 109 15.58 -22.25 -13.40
CA ILE A 109 15.28 -20.92 -13.94
C ILE A 109 15.79 -19.84 -12.97
N PRO A 110 16.55 -18.84 -13.45
CA PRO A 110 16.89 -17.69 -12.62
C PRO A 110 15.64 -16.84 -12.38
N LEU A 111 15.44 -16.42 -11.14
CA LEU A 111 14.36 -15.51 -10.74
C LEU A 111 14.96 -14.19 -10.26
N MET A 112 14.25 -13.10 -10.48
CA MET A 112 14.54 -11.85 -9.78
C MET A 112 14.32 -12.04 -8.28
N THR A 113 15.19 -11.44 -7.47
CA THR A 113 15.09 -11.48 -6.01
C THR A 113 13.92 -10.62 -5.56
N PRO A 114 12.92 -11.18 -4.84
CA PRO A 114 11.79 -10.39 -4.37
C PRO A 114 12.14 -9.60 -3.10
N GLU A 115 11.66 -8.36 -3.02
CA GLU A 115 11.77 -7.51 -1.85
C GLU A 115 10.40 -6.91 -1.50
N PHE A 116 9.99 -7.11 -0.25
CA PHE A 116 8.65 -6.77 0.22
C PHE A 116 8.73 -5.71 1.31
N ILE A 117 8.20 -4.53 1.03
CA ILE A 117 8.33 -3.35 1.90
C ILE A 117 6.96 -2.74 2.15
N VAL A 118 6.61 -2.60 3.42
CA VAL A 118 5.45 -1.82 3.88
C VAL A 118 5.93 -0.46 4.37
N LEU A 119 5.33 0.60 3.84
CA LEU A 119 5.58 1.98 4.23
C LEU A 119 4.44 2.45 5.14
N TYR A 120 4.73 2.53 6.43
CA TYR A 120 3.75 2.87 7.46
C TYR A 120 3.79 4.35 7.82
N ASN A 121 2.64 5.02 7.84
CA ASN A 121 2.51 6.41 8.31
C ASN A 121 1.30 6.62 9.22
N GLY A 122 0.85 5.55 9.88
CA GLY A 122 -0.30 5.60 10.78
C GLY A 122 -0.05 6.35 12.09
N GLN A 123 -1.14 6.63 12.80
CA GLN A 123 -1.11 7.37 14.07
C GLN A 123 -0.69 6.52 15.28
N LYS A 124 -0.84 5.19 15.20
CA LYS A 124 -0.46 4.31 16.32
C LYS A 124 1.08 4.26 16.41
N PRO A 125 1.65 4.32 17.63
CA PRO A 125 3.09 4.15 17.81
C PRO A 125 3.56 2.84 17.18
N TYR A 126 4.60 2.92 16.34
CA TYR A 126 5.19 1.78 15.67
C TYR A 126 6.70 1.96 15.52
N PRO A 127 7.52 0.90 15.64
CA PRO A 127 8.96 1.00 15.49
C PRO A 127 9.38 1.59 14.15
N ASP A 128 10.54 2.24 14.11
CA ASP A 128 11.15 2.75 12.87
C ASP A 128 11.30 1.62 11.84
N ILE A 129 11.87 0.48 12.25
CA ILE A 129 11.98 -0.70 11.39
C ILE A 129 11.44 -1.90 12.16
N SER A 130 10.61 -2.70 11.49
CA SER A 130 10.20 -4.01 11.99
C SER A 130 10.07 -5.01 10.84
N TYR A 131 9.87 -6.28 11.18
CA TYR A 131 9.72 -7.35 10.21
C TYR A 131 8.50 -8.20 10.56
N MET A 132 7.69 -8.53 9.57
CA MET A 132 6.63 -9.53 9.69
C MET A 132 7.05 -10.79 8.96
N ARG A 133 6.90 -11.95 9.60
CA ARG A 133 7.26 -13.25 9.00
C ARG A 133 6.01 -14.05 8.69
N LEU A 134 6.04 -14.80 7.60
CA LEU A 134 4.96 -15.71 7.26
C LEU A 134 4.83 -16.81 8.31
N SER A 135 5.96 -17.27 8.85
CA SER A 135 5.99 -18.31 9.88
C SER A 135 5.31 -17.91 11.19
N ASP A 136 5.20 -16.62 11.50
CA ASP A 136 4.48 -16.13 12.68
C ASP A 136 2.97 -16.45 12.63
N ALA A 137 2.43 -16.72 11.43
CA ALA A 137 1.03 -17.09 11.23
C ALA A 137 0.78 -18.60 11.30
N PHE A 138 1.82 -19.44 11.41
CA PHE A 138 1.65 -20.90 11.42
C PHE A 138 1.10 -21.37 12.77
N ILE A 139 0.08 -22.23 12.72
CA ILE A 139 -0.58 -22.79 13.91
C ILE A 139 0.38 -23.65 14.74
N SER A 140 1.27 -24.37 14.07
CA SER A 140 2.22 -25.29 14.69
C SER A 140 3.64 -24.85 14.45
N GLN A 141 4.48 -25.05 15.46
CA GLN A 141 5.92 -24.92 15.30
C GLN A 141 6.44 -26.04 14.39
N PRO A 142 7.51 -25.81 13.61
CA PRO A 142 8.11 -26.86 12.82
C PRO A 142 8.54 -28.05 13.69
N HIS A 143 8.47 -29.25 13.11
CA HIS A 143 8.97 -30.44 13.79
C HIS A 143 10.45 -30.26 14.13
N LYS A 144 10.86 -30.66 15.34
CA LYS A 144 12.25 -30.59 15.82
C LYS A 144 13.10 -31.71 15.23
N ASN A 145 13.14 -31.81 13.90
CA ASN A 145 14.07 -32.69 13.22
C ASN A 145 15.27 -31.84 12.79
N GLU A 146 16.42 -32.01 13.44
CA GLU A 146 17.63 -31.18 13.21
C GLU A 146 18.20 -31.33 11.80
N GLU A 147 17.81 -32.40 11.08
CA GLU A 147 18.27 -32.69 9.73
C GLU A 147 17.46 -31.94 8.64
N GLU A 148 16.26 -31.44 8.95
CA GLU A 148 15.40 -30.79 7.96
C GLU A 148 15.43 -29.26 8.06
N PRO A 149 15.56 -28.54 6.92
CA PRO A 149 15.45 -27.10 6.92
C PRO A 149 14.01 -26.69 7.25
N VAL A 150 13.84 -25.98 8.36
CA VAL A 150 12.54 -25.48 8.81
C VAL A 150 12.56 -23.95 8.97
N PRO A 151 11.44 -23.25 8.66
CA PRO A 151 10.24 -23.77 8.01
C PRO A 151 10.45 -24.04 6.50
N SER A 152 9.64 -24.90 5.89
CA SER A 152 9.71 -25.21 4.44
C SER A 152 9.33 -24.04 3.53
N VAL A 153 8.69 -23.01 4.08
CA VAL A 153 8.40 -21.74 3.41
C VAL A 153 8.57 -20.60 4.42
N GLU A 154 9.31 -19.57 4.01
CA GLU A 154 9.44 -18.34 4.77
C GLU A 154 9.38 -17.15 3.82
N LEU A 155 8.62 -16.14 4.22
CA LEU A 155 8.52 -14.86 3.52
C LEU A 155 8.57 -13.78 4.58
N VAL A 156 9.45 -12.80 4.39
CA VAL A 156 9.65 -11.71 5.32
C VAL A 156 9.26 -10.40 4.66
N VAL A 157 8.43 -9.62 5.34
CA VAL A 157 8.04 -8.26 4.93
C VAL A 157 8.73 -7.27 5.85
N LYS A 158 9.51 -6.35 5.27
CA LYS A 158 10.13 -5.23 5.98
C LYS A 158 9.10 -4.13 6.14
N VAL A 159 8.92 -3.62 7.35
CA VAL A 159 8.04 -2.48 7.62
C VAL A 159 8.90 -1.29 8.02
N ILE A 160 8.66 -0.15 7.37
CA ILE A 160 9.39 1.09 7.58
C ILE A 160 8.39 2.17 7.97
N ASN A 161 8.56 2.74 9.16
CA ASN A 161 7.75 3.86 9.61
C ASN A 161 8.25 5.16 8.95
N ILE A 162 7.50 5.64 7.96
CA ILE A 162 7.76 6.90 7.27
C ILE A 162 6.93 8.06 7.85
N GLY A 163 6.30 7.87 9.02
CA GLY A 163 5.62 8.94 9.75
C GLY A 163 6.58 10.08 10.11
N TYR A 164 6.05 11.30 10.20
CA TYR A 164 6.88 12.47 10.47
C TYR A 164 7.63 12.32 11.80
N GLY A 165 8.96 12.51 11.75
CA GLY A 165 9.86 12.34 12.90
C GLY A 165 10.49 10.94 13.02
N HIS A 166 10.03 9.95 12.26
CA HIS A 166 10.57 8.58 12.21
C HIS A 166 11.57 8.39 11.05
N ASN A 167 12.45 7.38 11.15
CA ASN A 167 13.41 6.99 10.10
C ASN A 167 14.10 8.17 9.39
N LYS A 168 14.54 9.17 10.17
CA LYS A 168 15.19 10.37 9.64
C LYS A 168 16.30 10.06 8.62
N PRO A 169 17.19 9.07 8.84
CA PRO A 169 18.23 8.74 7.86
C PRO A 169 17.70 8.29 6.49
N ILE A 170 16.54 7.61 6.44
CA ILE A 170 15.92 7.18 5.19
C ILE A 170 15.22 8.38 4.52
N LEU A 171 14.46 9.15 5.30
CA LEU A 171 13.73 10.30 4.77
C LEU A 171 14.68 11.38 4.24
N GLU A 172 15.79 11.66 4.93
CA GLU A 172 16.80 12.63 4.48
C GLU A 172 17.49 12.22 3.18
N LYS A 173 17.56 10.92 2.88
CA LYS A 173 18.12 10.37 1.64
C LYS A 173 17.12 10.29 0.48
N SER A 174 15.82 10.46 0.75
CA SER A 174 14.78 10.37 -0.26
C SER A 174 13.79 11.52 -0.13
N LYS A 175 13.96 12.52 -0.98
CA LYS A 175 13.03 13.64 -1.09
C LYS A 175 11.58 13.18 -1.29
N PRO A 176 11.23 12.22 -2.16
CA PRO A 176 9.84 11.82 -2.30
C PRO A 176 9.26 11.20 -1.03
N LEU A 177 10.00 10.34 -0.32
CA LEU A 177 9.52 9.80 0.96
C LEU A 177 9.37 10.90 2.02
N GLN A 178 10.33 11.83 2.10
CA GLN A 178 10.26 12.97 3.01
C GLN A 178 9.08 13.88 2.70
N ASP A 179 8.89 14.24 1.43
CA ASP A 179 7.80 15.10 0.99
C ASP A 179 6.43 14.48 1.31
N TYR A 180 6.27 13.19 1.03
CA TYR A 180 5.04 12.46 1.35
C TYR A 180 4.80 12.34 2.87
N SER A 181 5.86 12.11 3.65
CA SER A 181 5.82 12.11 5.12
C SER A 181 5.32 13.45 5.67
N ILE A 182 5.86 14.57 5.18
CA ILE A 182 5.45 15.90 5.61
C ILE A 182 4.01 16.20 5.17
N PHE A 183 3.63 15.86 3.94
CA PHE A 183 2.27 16.07 3.46
C PHE A 183 1.24 15.36 4.32
N THR A 184 1.43 14.06 4.59
CA THR A 184 0.50 13.29 5.43
C THR A 184 0.44 13.79 6.87
N TYR A 185 1.58 14.21 7.42
CA TYR A 185 1.62 14.90 8.72
C TYR A 185 0.84 16.21 8.71
N LYS A 186 0.93 17.04 7.67
CA LYS A 186 0.21 18.31 7.59
C LYS A 186 -1.31 18.13 7.50
N VAL A 187 -1.76 17.13 6.75
CA VAL A 187 -3.19 16.77 6.72
C VAL A 187 -3.67 16.41 8.14
N GLN A 188 -2.89 15.59 8.85
CA GLN A 188 -3.23 15.21 10.23
C GLN A 188 -3.18 16.38 11.21
N GLU A 189 -2.11 17.19 11.18
CA GLU A 189 -1.92 18.37 12.03
C GLU A 189 -3.11 19.33 11.93
N TYR A 190 -3.59 19.56 10.70
CA TYR A 190 -4.76 20.40 10.46
C TYR A 190 -6.07 19.77 10.94
N LYS A 191 -6.25 18.45 10.79
CA LYS A 191 -7.39 17.73 11.37
C LYS A 191 -7.39 17.82 12.90
N ASP A 192 -6.24 17.60 13.54
CA ASP A 192 -6.08 17.66 15.00
C ASP A 192 -6.27 19.08 15.57
N SER A 193 -6.09 20.11 14.74
CA SER A 193 -6.42 21.50 15.09
C SER A 193 -7.93 21.81 15.07
N GLY A 194 -8.76 20.83 14.73
CA GLY A 194 -10.22 20.92 14.74
C GLY A 194 -10.86 21.28 13.40
N LEU A 195 -10.08 21.33 12.30
CA LEU A 195 -10.63 21.54 10.97
C LEU A 195 -11.39 20.31 10.47
N GLN A 196 -12.40 20.54 9.64
CA GLN A 196 -13.04 19.45 8.93
C GLN A 196 -12.04 18.80 7.96
N LEU A 197 -12.20 17.51 7.69
CA LEU A 197 -11.30 16.75 6.83
C LEU A 197 -10.99 17.45 5.49
N GLN A 198 -12.02 17.92 4.80
CA GLN A 198 -11.86 18.59 3.52
C GLN A 198 -11.00 19.86 3.62
N GLU A 199 -11.25 20.68 4.64
CA GLU A 199 -10.48 21.90 4.90
C GLU A 199 -9.04 21.59 5.29
N ALA A 200 -8.83 20.52 6.09
CA ALA A 200 -7.51 20.06 6.49
C ALA A 200 -6.67 19.62 5.28
N ILE A 201 -7.25 18.85 4.35
CA ILE A 201 -6.57 18.42 3.12
C ILE A 201 -6.23 19.64 2.26
N GLN A 202 -7.21 20.52 2.00
CA GLN A 202 -7.00 21.72 1.19
C GLN A 202 -5.88 22.60 1.74
N ARG A 203 -5.87 22.81 3.05
CA ARG A 203 -4.83 23.59 3.73
C ARG A 203 -3.46 22.91 3.66
N ALA A 204 -3.39 21.58 3.78
CA ALA A 204 -2.16 20.82 3.60
C ALA A 204 -1.62 20.91 2.18
N VAL A 205 -2.49 20.82 1.17
CA VAL A 205 -2.11 20.99 -0.25
C VAL A 205 -1.54 22.38 -0.49
N ILE A 206 -2.19 23.45 -0.01
CA ILE A 206 -1.69 24.83 -0.13
C ILE A 206 -0.32 24.96 0.53
N TYR A 207 -0.19 24.52 1.79
CA TYR A 207 1.06 24.57 2.53
C TYR A 207 2.19 23.85 1.77
N CYS A 208 1.94 22.63 1.29
CA CYS A 208 2.95 21.85 0.60
C CYS A 208 3.38 22.50 -0.72
N ARG A 209 2.43 23.07 -1.47
CA ARG A 209 2.73 23.81 -2.71
C ARG A 209 3.58 25.05 -2.46
N GLU A 210 3.27 25.81 -1.41
CA GLU A 210 4.03 27.03 -1.03
C GLU A 210 5.43 26.71 -0.50
N ASN A 211 5.64 25.52 0.05
CA ASN A 211 6.92 25.09 0.65
C ASN A 211 7.73 24.13 -0.24
N ASN A 212 7.37 23.97 -1.51
CA ASN A 212 8.06 23.08 -2.47
C ASN A 212 8.10 21.60 -2.04
N ILE A 213 7.01 21.15 -1.42
CA ILE A 213 6.80 19.77 -0.96
C ILE A 213 5.85 19.10 -1.95
N MET A 214 6.26 17.94 -2.50
CA MET A 214 5.54 17.23 -3.56
C MET A 214 5.25 18.10 -4.80
N GLN A 215 6.09 19.09 -5.09
CA GLN A 215 6.06 19.84 -6.35
C GLN A 215 6.86 19.10 -7.43
N PRO A 216 6.43 19.08 -8.70
CA PRO A 216 5.25 19.76 -9.25
C PRO A 216 3.93 19.00 -9.07
N PHE A 217 3.98 17.75 -8.56
CA PHE A 217 2.83 16.83 -8.49
C PHE A 217 1.56 17.46 -7.91
N LEU A 218 1.62 18.12 -6.75
CA LEU A 218 0.44 18.75 -6.13
C LEU A 218 -0.10 19.95 -6.93
N THR A 219 0.70 20.59 -7.78
CA THR A 219 0.20 21.66 -8.66
C THR A 219 -0.64 21.08 -9.79
N GLU A 220 -0.28 19.91 -10.30
CA GLU A 220 -0.99 19.25 -11.40
C GLU A 220 -2.20 18.45 -10.93
N HIS A 221 -2.12 17.86 -9.73
CA HIS A 221 -3.04 16.83 -9.25
C HIS A 221 -3.84 17.19 -7.98
N ALA A 222 -3.82 18.45 -7.51
CA ALA A 222 -4.49 18.86 -6.26
C ALA A 222 -5.93 18.33 -6.12
N SER A 223 -6.78 18.57 -7.11
CA SER A 223 -8.19 18.16 -7.06
C SER A 223 -8.38 16.63 -7.01
N GLU A 224 -7.48 15.89 -7.67
CA GLU A 224 -7.49 14.41 -7.66
C GLU A 224 -7.08 13.89 -6.28
N VAL A 225 -5.99 14.43 -5.73
CA VAL A 225 -5.49 14.13 -4.37
C VAL A 225 -6.56 14.43 -3.30
N GLU A 226 -7.23 15.58 -3.39
CA GLU A 226 -8.32 15.95 -2.47
C GLU A 226 -9.44 14.91 -2.49
N ASN A 227 -9.93 14.55 -3.68
CA ASN A 227 -11.01 13.59 -3.83
C ASN A 227 -10.62 12.19 -3.31
N MET A 228 -9.40 11.74 -3.61
CA MET A 228 -8.87 10.45 -3.16
C MET A 228 -8.81 10.39 -1.63
N LEU A 229 -8.14 11.33 -0.97
CA LEU A 229 -8.00 11.34 0.49
C LEU A 229 -9.35 11.49 1.19
N LEU A 230 -10.24 12.34 0.67
CA LEU A 230 -11.59 12.49 1.21
C LEU A 230 -12.35 11.17 1.18
N THR A 231 -12.19 10.39 0.13
CA THR A 231 -12.86 9.10 -0.03
C THR A 231 -12.26 8.06 0.91
N GLU A 232 -10.94 7.98 0.94
CA GLU A 232 -10.18 7.03 1.77
C GLU A 232 -10.51 7.20 3.26
N TRP A 233 -10.43 8.41 3.79
CA TRP A 233 -10.67 8.63 5.21
C TRP A 233 -12.14 8.51 5.60
N LYS A 234 -13.08 8.91 4.74
CA LYS A 234 -14.51 8.66 4.99
C LYS A 234 -14.80 7.17 5.08
N LEU A 235 -14.11 6.35 4.29
CA LEU A 235 -14.22 4.90 4.35
C LEU A 235 -13.60 4.37 5.66
N GLU A 236 -12.40 4.81 6.03
CA GLU A 236 -11.74 4.42 7.28
C GLU A 236 -12.59 4.79 8.51
N ASP A 237 -13.13 6.01 8.59
CA ASP A 237 -14.03 6.43 9.67
C ASP A 237 -15.29 5.55 9.73
N ALA A 238 -15.86 5.19 8.57
CA ALA A 238 -17.02 4.32 8.51
C ALA A 238 -16.71 2.88 8.99
N ILE A 239 -15.53 2.35 8.66
CA ILE A 239 -15.05 1.05 9.12
C ILE A 239 -14.82 1.09 10.63
N GLN A 240 -14.19 2.14 11.14
CA GLN A 240 -13.89 2.26 12.57
C GLN A 240 -15.19 2.35 13.39
N ILE A 241 -16.13 3.19 13.01
CA ILE A 241 -17.45 3.28 13.66
C ILE A 241 -18.14 1.91 13.63
N ALA A 242 -18.08 1.21 12.49
CA ALA A 242 -18.63 -0.12 12.35
C ALA A 242 -17.98 -1.15 13.30
N GLN A 243 -16.66 -1.08 13.50
CA GLN A 243 -15.90 -1.94 14.43
C GLN A 243 -16.11 -1.59 15.91
N GLU A 244 -16.45 -0.35 16.22
CA GLU A 244 -16.77 0.08 17.59
C GLU A 244 -18.21 -0.30 17.99
N GLU A 245 -19.14 -0.32 17.02
CA GLU A 245 -20.58 -0.60 17.23
C GLU A 245 -20.93 -2.11 17.25
N ALA A 246 -19.94 -2.95 17.53
CA ALA A 246 -19.87 -4.28 16.97
C ALA A 246 -19.88 -5.39 18.05
N ARG A 247 -20.96 -6.20 18.07
CA ARG A 247 -21.09 -7.49 18.79
C ARG A 247 -21.65 -8.57 17.85
N GLU A 248 -20.83 -9.55 17.47
CA GLU A 248 -21.06 -10.91 16.90
C GLU A 248 -22.17 -11.16 15.82
N GLU A 249 -23.04 -10.21 15.45
CA GLU A 249 -24.00 -10.26 14.32
C GLU A 249 -23.68 -9.21 13.23
N GLU A 250 -22.40 -8.88 13.06
CA GLU A 250 -21.94 -7.57 12.58
C GLU A 250 -21.87 -7.37 11.06
N THR A 251 -21.41 -8.34 10.29
CA THR A 251 -20.92 -8.10 8.92
C THR A 251 -22.03 -7.62 7.95
N PHE A 252 -23.23 -8.17 8.10
CA PHE A 252 -24.40 -7.78 7.30
C PHE A 252 -24.98 -6.42 7.73
N ASN A 253 -24.85 -6.04 9.00
CA ASN A 253 -25.28 -4.72 9.48
C ASN A 253 -24.34 -3.61 8.99
N ILE A 254 -23.03 -3.90 8.91
CA ILE A 254 -22.03 -3.00 8.31
C ILE A 254 -22.36 -2.80 6.81
N ALA A 255 -22.63 -3.87 6.08
CA ALA A 255 -23.02 -3.77 4.67
C ALA A 255 -24.31 -2.95 4.46
N LYS A 256 -25.34 -3.13 5.31
CA LYS A 256 -26.57 -2.32 5.27
C LYS A 256 -26.32 -0.82 5.49
N LYS A 257 -25.47 -0.46 6.46
CA LYS A 257 -25.13 0.95 6.74
C LYS A 257 -24.37 1.59 5.59
N LEU A 258 -23.43 0.87 4.98
CA LEU A 258 -22.66 1.35 3.83
C LEU A 258 -23.56 1.50 2.58
N LEU A 259 -24.49 0.55 2.36
CA LEU A 259 -25.51 0.65 1.30
C LEU A 259 -26.41 1.88 1.49
N ALA A 260 -26.88 2.14 2.71
CA ALA A 260 -27.73 3.29 3.01
C ALA A 260 -27.01 4.64 2.76
N LYS A 261 -25.69 4.67 2.93
CA LYS A 261 -24.82 5.82 2.61
C LYS A 261 -24.40 5.88 1.13
N LYS A 262 -24.93 4.98 0.28
CA LYS A 262 -24.68 4.89 -1.17
C LYS A 262 -23.23 4.59 -1.56
N PHE A 263 -22.51 3.84 -0.72
CA PHE A 263 -21.18 3.35 -1.11
C PHE A 263 -21.28 2.34 -2.26
N PRO A 264 -20.30 2.32 -3.19
CA PRO A 264 -20.19 1.30 -4.22
C PRO A 264 -20.15 -0.12 -3.63
N LEU A 265 -20.84 -1.06 -4.28
CA LEU A 265 -20.91 -2.45 -3.81
C LEU A 265 -19.53 -3.09 -3.60
N ASN A 266 -18.54 -2.75 -4.41
CA ASN A 266 -17.19 -3.31 -4.31
C ASN A 266 -16.49 -2.87 -3.01
N ASP A 267 -16.62 -1.60 -2.62
CA ASP A 267 -16.02 -1.09 -1.38
C ASP A 267 -16.67 -1.76 -0.15
N ILE A 268 -17.97 -2.09 -0.25
CA ILE A 268 -18.68 -2.83 0.80
C ILE A 268 -18.17 -4.27 0.89
N VAL A 269 -17.90 -4.93 -0.24
CA VAL A 269 -17.29 -6.27 -0.29
C VAL A 269 -15.92 -6.25 0.38
N ASP A 270 -15.07 -5.27 0.06
CA ASP A 270 -13.71 -5.19 0.59
C ASP A 270 -13.69 -4.96 2.11
N VAL A 271 -14.65 -4.18 2.62
CA VAL A 271 -14.79 -3.89 4.05
C VAL A 271 -15.39 -5.05 4.84
N THR A 272 -16.40 -5.70 4.29
CA THR A 272 -17.22 -6.69 5.02
C THR A 272 -16.82 -8.13 4.72
N GLY A 273 -16.08 -8.39 3.64
CA GLY A 273 -15.82 -9.75 3.16
C GLY A 273 -17.06 -10.49 2.64
N LEU A 274 -18.23 -9.83 2.56
CA LEU A 274 -19.45 -10.40 2.00
C LEU A 274 -19.40 -10.41 0.46
N THR A 275 -20.06 -11.37 -0.16
CA THR A 275 -20.17 -11.40 -1.63
C THR A 275 -21.15 -10.33 -2.14
N VAL A 276 -21.00 -9.92 -3.39
CA VAL A 276 -21.94 -8.98 -4.04
C VAL A 276 -23.38 -9.50 -3.98
N GLU A 277 -23.60 -10.81 -4.14
CA GLU A 277 -24.93 -11.42 -4.00
C GLU A 277 -25.47 -11.33 -2.57
N GLN A 278 -24.61 -11.51 -1.55
CA GLN A 278 -25.01 -11.35 -0.16
C GLN A 278 -25.40 -9.92 0.15
N ILE A 279 -24.69 -8.93 -0.40
CA ILE A 279 -24.95 -7.51 -0.21
C ILE A 279 -26.21 -7.06 -0.98
N GLN A 280 -26.43 -7.55 -2.19
CA GLN A 280 -27.65 -7.24 -2.98
C GLN A 280 -28.94 -7.78 -2.37
N ARG A 281 -28.86 -8.75 -1.46
CA ARG A 281 -30.00 -9.33 -0.75
C ARG A 281 -30.35 -8.58 0.55
N LEU A 282 -29.58 -7.57 0.93
CA LEU A 282 -29.79 -6.74 2.12
C LEU A 282 -30.68 -5.53 1.86
#